data_AF-A0A3D3H4Q2-F1
#
_entry.id   AF-A0A3D3H4Q2-F1
#
_cell.length_a   1.000
_cell.length_b   1.000
_cell.length_c   1.000
_cell.angle_alpha   90.00
_cell.angle_beta   90.00
_cell.angle_gamma   90.00
#
_symmetry.space_group_name_H-M   'P 1'
#
loop_
_entity.id
_entity.type
_entity.pdbx_description
1 polymer ?
#
loop_
_entity_poly.entity_id
_entity_poly.type
_entity_poly.pdbx_seq_one_letter_code
_entity_poly.pdbx_strand_id
1 'polypeptide(L)'
;MPPEHLTTVEIRQDEVLTGEAVALDIQPLSFFQRALGCLIDVIAAVVLLIALAVVANWLLGGAFLDAAAAPILGITTVVVVLVLVPALVETLTGGSSLGRWAVGGRIVRVDGGAAGFRHAFIRAFIGVLEIWLTAGAVAAIV
;
A
#
# COMPACT_ATOMS: atom_id res chain seq x y z
N MET A 1 4.12 -16.31 -55.39
CA MET A 1 4.34 -16.07 -53.94
C MET A 1 3.26 -15.10 -53.51
N PRO A 2 2.25 -15.51 -52.72
CA PRO A 2 1.32 -14.54 -52.14
C PRO A 2 2.09 -13.65 -51.13
N PRO A 3 1.78 -12.35 -51.04
CA PRO A 3 2.44 -11.44 -50.10
C PRO A 3 2.07 -11.82 -48.67
N GLU A 4 3.08 -12.01 -47.82
CA GLU A 4 2.92 -12.22 -46.38
C GLU A 4 2.39 -10.92 -45.75
N HIS A 5 1.11 -10.90 -45.38
CA HIS A 5 0.56 -9.84 -44.53
C HIS A 5 1.14 -9.99 -43.12
N LEU A 6 2.23 -9.29 -42.85
CA LEU A 6 2.74 -9.09 -41.50
C LEU A 6 1.65 -8.40 -40.69
N THR A 7 0.95 -9.16 -39.84
CA THR A 7 -0.03 -8.61 -38.92
C THR A 7 0.77 -7.99 -37.78
N THR A 8 1.09 -6.71 -37.90
CA THR A 8 1.76 -5.97 -36.84
C THR A 8 0.83 -5.92 -35.64
N VAL A 9 1.20 -6.64 -34.58
CA VAL A 9 0.54 -6.55 -33.28
C VAL A 9 0.83 -5.16 -32.73
N GLU A 10 -0.16 -4.28 -32.82
CA GLU A 10 -0.07 -2.91 -32.35
C GLU A 10 -0.26 -2.91 -30.81
N ILE A 11 0.84 -3.15 -30.08
CA ILE A 11 0.85 -3.13 -28.62
C ILE A 11 0.57 -1.69 -28.16
N ARG A 12 -0.49 -1.50 -27.39
CA ARG A 12 -0.78 -0.20 -26.78
C ARG A 12 0.28 0.09 -25.73
N GLN A 13 0.78 1.32 -25.64
CA GLN A 13 1.89 1.70 -24.75
C GLN A 13 1.64 1.40 -23.25
N ASP A 14 0.40 1.13 -22.85
CA ASP A 14 -0.01 0.84 -21.47
C ASP A 14 -0.08 -0.67 -21.15
N GLU A 15 0.20 -1.55 -22.12
CA GLU A 15 0.06 -3.00 -21.98
C GLU A 15 1.36 -3.64 -21.49
N VAL A 16 1.27 -4.46 -20.44
CA VAL A 16 2.46 -5.10 -19.83
C VAL A 16 2.69 -6.46 -20.47
N LEU A 17 3.78 -6.61 -21.22
CA LEU A 17 4.18 -7.90 -21.78
C LEU A 17 4.91 -8.74 -20.73
N THR A 18 4.39 -9.93 -20.44
CA THR A 18 5.05 -10.93 -19.59
C THR A 18 6.23 -11.59 -20.30
N GLY A 19 7.10 -12.30 -19.56
CA GLY A 19 8.22 -13.07 -20.13
C GLY A 19 7.81 -14.18 -21.11
N GLU A 20 6.52 -14.51 -21.16
CA GLU A 20 5.91 -15.48 -22.07
C GLU A 20 5.39 -14.83 -23.37
N ALA A 21 5.66 -13.53 -23.57
CA ALA A 21 5.10 -12.71 -24.65
C ALA A 21 3.56 -12.63 -24.63
N VAL A 22 2.95 -12.84 -23.47
CA VAL A 22 1.51 -12.62 -23.24
C VAL A 22 1.31 -11.21 -22.71
N ALA A 23 0.46 -10.47 -23.39
CA ALA A 23 0.14 -9.11 -23.05
C ALA A 23 -0.95 -9.10 -21.96
N LEU A 24 -0.66 -8.46 -20.83
CA LEU A 24 -1.56 -8.37 -19.69
C LEU A 24 -2.35 -7.07 -19.79
N ASP A 25 -3.68 -7.19 -19.89
CA ASP A 25 -4.62 -6.07 -19.90
C ASP A 25 -4.86 -5.55 -18.48
N ILE A 26 -3.86 -4.86 -17.92
CA ILE A 26 -3.94 -4.18 -16.62
C ILE A 26 -3.96 -2.68 -16.82
N GLN A 27 -5.10 -2.05 -16.54
CA GLN A 27 -5.20 -0.60 -16.60
C GLN A 27 -4.49 0.03 -15.38
N PRO A 28 -3.44 0.86 -15.57
CA PRO A 28 -2.83 1.58 -14.47
C PRO A 28 -3.80 2.60 -13.88
N LEU A 29 -3.82 2.73 -12.55
CA LEU A 29 -4.55 3.80 -11.87
C LEU A 29 -3.90 5.16 -12.15
N SER A 30 -4.73 6.16 -12.41
CA SER A 30 -4.26 7.55 -12.53
C SER A 30 -3.57 8.02 -11.25
N PHE A 31 -2.66 8.99 -11.39
CA PHE A 31 -1.96 9.61 -10.25
C PHE A 31 -2.94 10.08 -9.17
N PHE A 32 -4.03 10.74 -9.57
CA PHE A 32 -5.02 11.25 -8.62
C PHE A 32 -5.75 10.13 -7.86
N GLN A 33 -6.10 9.02 -8.53
CA GLN A 33 -6.71 7.86 -7.86
C GLN A 33 -5.73 7.19 -6.90
N ARG A 34 -4.45 7.08 -7.27
CA ARG A 34 -3.40 6.59 -6.36
C ARG A 34 -3.27 7.48 -5.12
N ALA A 35 -3.24 8.79 -5.31
CA ALA A 35 -3.16 9.77 -4.24
C ALA A 35 -4.40 9.73 -3.33
N LEU A 36 -5.61 9.64 -3.90
CA LEU A 36 -6.85 9.55 -3.13
C LEU A 36 -6.93 8.25 -2.32
N GLY A 37 -6.56 7.11 -2.92
CA GLY A 37 -6.47 5.84 -2.21
C GLY A 37 -5.46 5.90 -1.05
N CYS A 38 -4.29 6.49 -1.30
CA CYS A 38 -3.27 6.73 -0.26
C CYS A 38 -3.80 7.62 0.87
N LEU A 39 -4.50 8.72 0.54
CA LEU A 39 -5.08 9.63 1.52
C LEU A 39 -6.07 8.91 2.44
N ILE A 40 -6.93 8.05 1.88
CA ILE A 40 -7.88 7.25 2.66
C ILE A 40 -7.14 6.30 3.61
N ASP A 41 -6.09 5.63 3.12
CA ASP A 41 -5.27 4.73 3.95
C ASP A 41 -4.56 5.50 5.08
N VAL A 42 -4.05 6.70 4.82
CA VAL A 42 -3.45 7.58 5.84
C VAL A 42 -4.48 7.99 6.88
N ILE A 43 -5.67 8.42 6.47
CA ILE A 43 -6.76 8.77 7.40
C ILE A 43 -7.12 7.56 8.27
N ALA A 44 -7.26 6.38 7.67
CA ALA A 44 -7.54 5.15 8.42
C ALA A 44 -6.43 4.82 9.43
N ALA A 45 -5.16 5.00 9.06
CA ALA A 45 -4.02 4.80 9.96
C ALA A 45 -4.00 5.82 11.11
N VAL A 46 -4.28 7.11 10.84
CA VAL A 46 -4.40 8.14 11.88
C VAL A 46 -5.54 7.82 12.85
N VAL A 47 -6.70 7.45 12.32
CA VAL A 47 -7.85 7.04 13.14
C VAL A 47 -7.50 5.83 14.01
N LEU A 48 -6.81 4.83 13.44
CA LEU A 48 -6.40 3.65 14.18
C LEU A 48 -5.37 3.97 15.28
N LEU A 49 -4.40 4.86 15.00
CA LEU A 49 -3.45 5.35 16.00
C LEU A 49 -4.15 6.03 17.17
N ILE A 50 -5.07 6.96 16.87
CA ILE A 50 -5.83 7.68 17.91
C ILE A 50 -6.70 6.69 18.70
N ALA A 51 -7.38 5.77 18.02
CA ALA A 51 -8.22 4.77 18.66
C ALA A 51 -7.41 3.89 19.62
N LEU A 52 -6.25 3.39 19.19
CA LEU A 52 -5.37 2.59 20.05
C LEU A 52 -4.81 3.40 21.22
N ALA A 53 -4.46 4.67 21.02
CA ALA A 53 -4.00 5.55 22.11
C ALA A 53 -5.10 5.78 23.15
N VAL A 54 -6.35 6.03 22.71
CA VAL A 54 -7.50 6.21 23.59
C VAL A 54 -7.82 4.92 24.35
N VAL A 55 -7.83 3.78 23.65
CA VAL A 55 -8.07 2.45 24.25
C VAL A 55 -7.00 2.11 25.27
N ALA A 56 -5.72 2.34 24.94
CA ALA A 56 -4.61 2.13 25.87
C ALA A 56 -4.76 2.99 27.13
N ASN A 57 -5.06 4.29 26.97
CA ASN A 57 -5.29 5.19 28.10
C ASN A 57 -6.48 4.74 28.97
N TRP A 58 -7.57 4.30 28.34
CA TRP A 58 -8.76 3.82 29.05
C TRP A 58 -8.49 2.52 29.82
N LEU A 59 -7.80 1.55 29.20
CA LEU A 59 -7.38 0.30 29.83
C LEU A 59 -6.45 0.52 31.03
N LEU A 60 -5.57 1.51 30.95
CA LEU A 60 -4.67 1.88 32.04
C LEU A 60 -5.37 2.67 33.15
N GLY A 61 -6.62 3.11 32.95
CA GLY A 61 -7.37 3.85 33.96
C GLY A 61 -6.72 5.17 34.38
N GLY A 62 -5.93 5.79 33.49
CA GLY A 62 -5.13 6.97 33.82
C GLY A 62 -3.93 6.70 34.73
N ALA A 63 -3.57 5.43 34.96
CA ALA A 63 -2.34 5.08 35.66
C ALA A 63 -1.14 5.60 34.86
N PHE A 64 -0.20 6.22 35.56
CA PHE A 64 1.08 6.58 34.97
C PHE A 64 1.83 5.30 34.62
N LEU A 65 2.12 5.13 33.33
CA LEU A 65 3.07 4.13 32.89
C LEU A 65 4.43 4.45 33.51
N ASP A 66 5.16 3.41 33.89
CA ASP A 66 6.56 3.60 34.24
C ASP A 66 7.33 4.24 33.05
N ALA A 67 8.44 4.90 33.36
CA ALA A 67 9.22 5.63 32.36
C ALA A 67 9.76 4.74 31.22
N ALA A 68 9.79 3.42 31.40
CA ALA A 68 10.22 2.47 30.37
C ALA A 68 9.04 1.94 29.53
N ALA A 69 7.85 1.77 30.11
CA ALA A 69 6.67 1.20 29.46
C ALA A 69 6.03 2.17 28.47
N ALA A 70 6.00 3.46 28.78
CA ALA A 70 5.46 4.49 27.88
C ALA A 70 6.12 4.50 26.48
N PRO A 71 7.46 4.60 26.34
CA PRO A 71 8.10 4.59 25.03
C PRO A 71 7.95 3.24 24.33
N ILE A 72 7.97 2.11 25.06
CA ILE A 72 7.77 0.78 24.47
C ILE A 72 6.39 0.70 23.83
N LEU A 73 5.32 1.03 24.56
CA LEU A 73 3.96 0.99 24.03
C LEU A 73 3.77 1.98 22.88
N GLY A 74 4.35 3.17 22.96
CA GLY A 74 4.30 4.17 21.89
C GLY A 74 4.94 3.67 20.60
N ILE A 75 6.18 3.20 20.66
CA ILE A 75 6.91 2.67 19.50
C ILE A 75 6.21 1.44 18.94
N THR A 76 5.80 0.48 19.79
CA THR A 76 5.09 -0.71 19.35
C THR A 76 3.79 -0.34 18.63
N THR A 77 3.01 0.60 19.15
CA THR A 77 1.77 1.06 18.52
C THR A 77 2.03 1.67 17.15
N VAL A 78 3.04 2.54 17.04
CA VAL A 78 3.42 3.16 15.76
C VAL A 78 3.86 2.10 14.75
N VAL A 79 4.72 1.16 15.13
CA VAL A 79 5.20 0.09 14.23
C VAL A 79 4.05 -0.83 13.81
N VAL A 80 3.16 -1.19 14.74
CA VAL A 80 1.99 -2.01 14.45
C VAL A 80 1.11 -1.32 13.42
N VAL A 81 0.75 -0.06 13.63
CA VAL A 81 -0.20 0.63 12.75
C VAL A 81 0.41 1.03 11.41
N LEU A 82 1.64 1.54 11.40
CA LEU A 82 2.24 2.08 10.17
C LEU A 82 2.92 1.02 9.30
N VAL A 83 3.30 -0.13 9.86
CA VAL A 83 4.02 -1.17 9.13
C VAL A 83 3.24 -2.48 9.11
N LEU A 84 2.92 -3.03 10.29
CA LEU A 84 2.37 -4.38 10.35
C LEU A 84 0.94 -4.44 9.81
N VAL A 85 0.06 -3.53 10.21
CA VAL A 85 -1.34 -3.46 9.75
C VAL A 85 -1.41 -3.33 8.22
N PRO A 86 -0.78 -2.34 7.56
CA PRO A 86 -0.86 -2.24 6.10
C PRO A 86 -0.23 -3.44 5.39
N ALA A 87 0.90 -3.97 5.89
CA ALA A 87 1.52 -5.16 5.32
C ALA A 87 0.61 -6.39 5.41
N LEU A 88 -0.01 -6.62 6.56
CA LEU A 88 -0.92 -7.74 6.79
C LEU A 88 -2.20 -7.60 5.98
N VAL A 89 -2.83 -6.42 6.01
CA VAL A 89 -4.05 -6.15 5.21
C VAL A 89 -3.77 -6.41 3.74
N GLU A 90 -2.72 -5.80 3.18
CA GLU A 90 -2.38 -5.99 1.76
C GLU A 90 -2.04 -7.44 1.41
N THR A 91 -1.38 -8.16 2.32
CA THR A 91 -1.06 -9.58 2.12
C THR A 91 -2.31 -10.44 2.12
N LEU A 92 -3.20 -10.24 3.09
CA LEU A 92 -4.41 -11.04 3.27
C LEU A 92 -5.46 -10.74 2.18
N THR A 93 -5.48 -9.53 1.65
CA THR A 93 -6.40 -9.13 0.57
C THR A 93 -5.81 -9.31 -0.83
N GLY A 94 -4.56 -9.78 -0.95
CA GLY A 94 -3.90 -10.00 -2.24
C GLY A 94 -3.64 -8.71 -3.03
N GLY A 95 -3.29 -7.63 -2.33
CA GLY A 95 -2.85 -6.36 -2.92
C GLY A 95 -3.77 -5.15 -2.71
N SER A 96 -4.87 -5.30 -1.97
CA SER A 96 -5.86 -4.21 -1.79
C SER A 96 -5.94 -3.71 -0.36
N SER A 97 -5.72 -2.42 -0.17
CA SER A 97 -6.02 -1.72 1.08
C SER A 97 -7.43 -1.13 1.04
N LEU A 98 -7.88 -0.55 2.16
CA LEU A 98 -9.17 0.10 2.28
C LEU A 98 -9.31 1.25 1.26
N GLY A 99 -8.30 2.10 1.15
CA GLY A 99 -8.26 3.18 0.17
C GLY A 99 -8.26 2.67 -1.27
N ARG A 100 -7.56 1.56 -1.53
CA ARG A 100 -7.56 0.94 -2.87
C ARG A 100 -8.92 0.37 -3.26
N TRP A 101 -9.65 -0.24 -2.33
CA TRP A 101 -11.04 -0.64 -2.58
C TRP A 101 -11.93 0.55 -2.90
N ALA A 102 -11.75 1.67 -2.20
CA ALA A 102 -12.53 2.89 -2.46
C ALA A 102 -12.28 3.47 -3.86
N VAL A 103 -11.05 3.37 -4.38
CA VAL A 103 -10.71 3.86 -5.73
C VAL A 103 -10.76 2.79 -6.84
N GLY A 104 -11.21 1.57 -6.51
CA GLY A 104 -11.27 0.45 -7.46
C GLY A 104 -9.91 -0.10 -7.90
N GLY A 105 -8.85 0.17 -7.14
CA GLY A 105 -7.50 -0.26 -7.44
C GLY A 105 -7.07 -1.53 -6.70
N ARG A 106 -6.00 -2.15 -7.19
CA ARG A 106 -5.24 -3.18 -6.48
C ARG A 106 -3.80 -3.20 -6.95
N ILE A 107 -2.91 -3.67 -6.09
CA ILE A 107 -1.52 -3.92 -6.47
C ILE A 107 -1.40 -5.35 -6.97
N VAL A 108 -0.72 -5.48 -8.11
CA VAL A 108 -0.35 -6.76 -8.70
C VAL A 108 1.16 -6.81 -8.91
N ARG A 109 1.71 -8.02 -8.99
CA ARG A 109 3.08 -8.24 -9.44
C ARG A 109 3.18 -8.00 -10.94
N VAL A 110 4.41 -7.89 -11.45
CA VAL A 110 4.68 -7.72 -12.88
C VAL A 110 4.07 -8.81 -13.75
N ASP A 111 3.95 -10.03 -13.23
CA ASP A 111 3.30 -11.16 -13.90
C ASP A 111 1.78 -11.22 -13.68
N GLY A 112 1.15 -10.17 -13.14
CA GLY A 112 -0.29 -10.11 -12.86
C GLY A 112 -0.76 -10.82 -11.59
N GLY A 113 0.10 -11.64 -10.97
CA GLY A 113 -0.24 -12.34 -9.73
C GLY A 113 -0.44 -11.41 -8.52
N ALA A 114 -1.10 -11.92 -7.48
CA ALA A 114 -1.34 -11.18 -6.23
C ALA A 114 -0.02 -10.76 -5.54
N ALA A 115 -0.07 -9.65 -4.79
CA ALA A 115 1.05 -9.19 -3.99
C ALA A 115 1.36 -10.16 -2.85
N GLY A 116 2.64 -10.55 -2.70
CA GLY A 116 3.10 -11.39 -1.60
C GLY A 116 3.54 -10.58 -0.37
N PHE A 117 3.64 -11.25 0.79
CA PHE A 117 4.01 -10.62 2.07
C PHE A 117 5.27 -9.74 2.01
N ARG A 118 6.34 -10.23 1.38
CA ARG A 118 7.61 -9.49 1.28
C ARG A 118 7.43 -8.15 0.56
N HIS A 119 6.62 -8.12 -0.50
CA HIS A 119 6.35 -6.90 -1.26
C HIS A 119 5.50 -5.93 -0.43
N ALA A 120 4.46 -6.43 0.23
CA ALA A 120 3.59 -5.62 1.08
C ALA A 120 4.36 -5.03 2.28
N PHE A 121 5.23 -5.82 2.92
CA PHE A 121 6.05 -5.38 4.04
C PHE A 121 7.05 -4.28 3.67
N ILE A 122 7.81 -4.48 2.58
CA ILE A 122 8.77 -3.47 2.10
C ILE A 122 8.04 -2.18 1.73
N ARG A 123 6.89 -2.29 1.05
CA ARG A 123 6.07 -1.13 0.67
C ARG A 123 5.55 -0.38 1.89
N ALA A 124 5.02 -1.08 2.88
CA ALA A 124 4.56 -0.47 4.12
C ALA A 124 5.71 0.24 4.86
N PHE A 125 6.90 -0.38 4.89
CA PHE A 125 8.08 0.19 5.53
C PHE A 125 8.60 1.44 4.80
N ILE A 126 8.73 1.39 3.47
CA ILE A 126 9.10 2.55 2.65
C ILE A 126 8.06 3.66 2.78
N GLY A 127 6.77 3.30 2.89
CA GLY A 127 5.68 4.24 3.13
C GLY A 127 5.85 5.07 4.40
N VAL A 128 6.53 4.56 5.45
CA VAL A 128 6.91 5.36 6.62
C VAL A 128 7.80 6.54 6.20
N LEU A 129 8.79 6.30 5.35
CA LEU A 129 9.69 7.34 4.89
C LEU A 129 8.98 8.30 3.92
N GLU A 130 8.35 7.76 2.88
CA GLU A 130 7.83 8.58 1.79
C GLU A 130 6.54 9.30 2.17
N ILE A 131 5.62 8.64 2.88
CA ILE A 131 4.32 9.22 3.21
C ILE A 131 4.39 10.00 4.52
N TRP A 132 4.95 9.41 5.58
CA TRP A 132 4.89 10.01 6.91
C TRP A 132 6.01 11.03 7.16
N LEU A 133 7.25 10.72 6.76
CA LEU A 133 8.37 11.65 7.00
C LEU A 133 8.46 12.78 5.96
N THR A 134 8.00 12.55 4.72
CA THR A 134 8.04 13.57 3.66
C THR A 134 6.68 14.12 3.25
N ALA A 135 5.61 13.79 3.99
CA ALA A 135 4.24 14.17 3.66
C ALA A 135 3.84 13.80 2.22
N GLY A 136 4.36 12.68 1.69
CA GLY A 136 4.11 12.21 0.34
C GLY A 136 4.91 12.90 -0.77
N ALA A 137 5.82 13.82 -0.45
CA ALA A 137 6.61 14.53 -1.45
C ALA A 137 7.48 13.58 -2.30
N VAL A 138 8.15 12.61 -1.67
CA VAL A 138 8.94 11.61 -2.41
C VAL A 138 8.02 10.70 -3.24
N ALA A 139 6.92 10.24 -2.66
CA ALA A 139 5.96 9.37 -3.35
C ALA A 139 5.28 10.04 -4.56
N ALA A 140 5.27 11.37 -4.64
CA ALA A 140 4.67 12.10 -5.76
C ALA A 140 5.57 12.16 -7.01
N ILE A 141 6.88 11.94 -6.84
CA ILE A 141 7.88 12.05 -7.92
C ILE A 141 8.15 10.69 -8.59
N VAL A 142 7.83 9.59 -7.90
CA VAL A 142 8.10 8.20 -8.30
C VAL A 142 6.85 7.52 -8.86
#